data_AF-A0A348WPD3-F1
#
_entry.id   AF-A0A348WPD3-F1
#
_cell.length_a   1.000
_cell.length_b   1.000
_cell.length_c   1.000
_cell.angle_alpha   90.00
_cell.angle_beta   90.00
_cell.angle_gamma   90.00
#
_symmetry.space_group_name_H-M   'P 1'
#
loop_
_entity.id
_entity.type
_entity.pdbx_description
1 polymer ?
#
loop_
_entity_poly.entity_id
_entity_poly.type
_entity_poly.pdbx_seq_one_letter_code
_entity_poly.pdbx_strand_id
1 'polypeptide(L)'
;TGVEHVMETQFKLLLEPTQNELLDVLEKASNQTVIVMNVDDNNLPQYRIVTYDIGAGDSPSLNYMPIKGLKVTSTLSEVWDELSGQRRGAVYIFDQDNGEPCGIVTWEIVRRALQRELA
;
A
#
# COMPACT_ATOMS: atom_id res chain seq x y z
N THR A 1 -13.75 -9.56 -10.24
CA THR A 1 -14.30 -8.54 -9.29
C THR A 1 -13.54 -7.21 -9.39
N GLY A 2 -14.18 -6.10 -9.00
CA GLY A 2 -13.54 -4.77 -8.94
C GLY A 2 -12.70 -4.56 -7.66
N VAL A 3 -11.71 -3.66 -7.72
CA VAL A 3 -10.83 -3.36 -6.56
C VAL A 3 -11.59 -2.72 -5.40
N GLU A 4 -12.61 -1.92 -5.70
CA GLU A 4 -13.48 -1.23 -4.72
C GLU A 4 -14.13 -2.18 -3.70
N HIS A 5 -14.40 -3.42 -4.09
CA HIS A 5 -15.08 -4.40 -3.26
C HIS A 5 -14.16 -5.15 -2.30
N VAL A 6 -12.84 -5.13 -2.55
CA VAL A 6 -11.87 -5.91 -1.79
C VAL A 6 -10.78 -5.06 -1.14
N MET A 7 -10.66 -3.79 -1.53
CA MET A 7 -9.68 -2.87 -0.97
C MET A 7 -9.82 -2.70 0.55
N GLU A 8 -8.68 -2.56 1.20
CA GLU A 8 -8.57 -2.20 2.60
C GLU A 8 -8.65 -0.68 2.75
N THR A 9 -9.67 -0.20 3.45
CA THR A 9 -9.85 1.22 3.77
C THR A 9 -9.25 1.60 5.13
N GLN A 10 -8.83 0.60 5.92
CA GLN A 10 -8.22 0.78 7.24
C GLN A 10 -6.70 0.85 7.13
N PHE A 11 -6.19 1.99 6.66
CA PHE A 11 -4.77 2.26 6.58
C PHE A 11 -4.42 3.58 7.26
N LYS A 12 -3.15 3.75 7.59
CA LYS A 12 -2.63 5.00 8.14
C LYS A 12 -1.89 5.75 7.05
N LEU A 13 -2.39 6.92 6.65
CA LEU A 13 -1.67 7.84 5.77
C LEU A 13 -0.91 8.86 6.60
N LEU A 14 0.37 9.01 6.33
CA LEU A 14 1.24 10.01 6.94
C LEU A 14 1.84 10.90 5.85
N LEU A 15 1.78 12.21 6.06
CA LEU A 15 2.32 13.21 5.14
C LEU A 15 3.69 13.64 5.63
N GLU A 16 4.74 13.38 4.84
CA GLU A 16 6.13 13.70 5.17
C GLU A 16 6.52 13.39 6.64
N PRO A 17 6.24 12.17 7.16
CA PRO A 17 6.49 11.88 8.56
C PRO A 17 7.98 11.73 8.86
N THR A 18 8.35 12.03 10.11
CA THR A 18 9.68 11.71 10.61
C THR A 18 9.81 10.21 10.89
N GLN A 19 11.06 9.71 10.92
CA GLN A 19 11.34 8.31 11.24
C GLN A 19 10.76 7.89 12.60
N ASN A 20 10.81 8.77 13.60
CA ASN A 20 10.23 8.51 14.93
C ASN A 20 8.70 8.34 14.88
N GLU A 21 8.01 9.20 14.14
CA GLU A 21 6.55 9.08 13.95
C GLU A 21 6.20 7.78 13.24
N LEU A 22 6.98 7.39 12.24
CA LEU A 22 6.78 6.12 11.53
C LEU A 22 6.94 4.91 12.45
N LEU A 23 8.00 4.90 13.27
CA LEU A 23 8.25 3.82 14.22
C LEU A 23 7.11 3.71 15.24
N ASP A 24 6.72 4.83 15.86
CA ASP A 24 5.63 4.87 16.83
C ASP A 24 4.30 4.40 16.21
N VAL A 25 4.00 4.85 14.98
CA VAL A 25 2.81 4.40 14.25
C VAL A 25 2.90 2.92 13.92
N LEU A 26 4.03 2.40 13.44
CA LEU A 26 4.19 0.99 13.10
C LEU A 26 4.13 0.09 14.34
N GLU A 27 4.62 0.55 15.50
CA GLU A 27 4.47 -0.16 16.77
C GLU A 27 3.01 -0.21 17.24
N LYS A 28 2.25 0.88 17.02
CA LYS A 28 0.82 0.95 17.36
C LYS A 28 -0.09 0.27 16.33
N ALA A 29 0.33 0.26 15.07
CA ALA A 29 -0.38 -0.31 13.93
C ALA A 29 -0.06 -1.80 13.80
N SER A 30 -0.39 -2.60 14.83
CA SER A 30 -0.07 -4.03 14.87
C SER A 30 -0.56 -4.83 13.65
N ASN A 31 -1.51 -4.30 12.87
CA ASN A 31 -2.02 -4.91 11.64
C ASN A 31 -2.46 -3.91 10.55
N GLN A 32 -2.15 -2.61 10.68
CA GLN A 32 -2.59 -1.63 9.68
C GLN A 32 -1.48 -1.31 8.71
N THR A 33 -1.82 -1.20 7.44
CA THR A 33 -0.88 -0.74 6.42
C THR A 33 -0.56 0.74 6.65
N VAL A 34 0.72 1.08 6.73
CA VAL A 34 1.19 2.47 6.86
C VAL A 34 1.69 2.96 5.51
N ILE A 35 1.04 4.00 4.97
CA ILE A 35 1.47 4.72 3.78
C ILE A 35 2.10 6.04 4.20
N VAL A 36 3.21 6.35 3.55
CA VAL A 36 3.80 7.69 3.55
C VAL A 36 3.61 8.35 2.20
N MET A 37 3.17 9.59 2.22
CA MET A 37 3.18 10.48 1.08
C MET A 37 4.38 11.42 1.22
N ASN A 38 5.21 11.48 0.19
CA ASN A 38 6.27 12.47 0.06
C ASN A 38 6.11 13.16 -1.29
N VAL A 39 6.58 14.40 -1.39
CA VAL A 39 6.60 15.12 -2.66
C VAL A 39 7.94 14.86 -3.34
N ASP A 40 7.92 14.39 -4.58
CA ASP A 40 9.13 14.22 -5.38
C ASP A 40 9.66 15.58 -5.90
N ASP A 41 10.87 15.62 -6.46
CA ASP A 41 11.50 16.82 -7.02
C ASP A 41 10.63 17.52 -8.08
N ASN A 42 9.77 16.75 -8.76
CA ASN A 42 8.80 17.24 -9.75
C ASN A 42 7.51 17.81 -9.14
N ASN A 43 7.45 18.03 -7.82
CA ASN A 43 6.26 18.48 -7.10
C ASN A 43 5.07 17.50 -7.19
N LEU A 44 5.34 16.22 -7.48
CA LEU A 44 4.34 15.17 -7.61
C LEU A 44 4.22 14.34 -6.33
N PRO A 45 3.00 13.97 -5.92
CA PRO A 45 2.79 13.15 -4.74
C PRO A 45 3.24 11.71 -5.00
N GLN A 46 4.16 11.22 -4.18
CA GLN A 46 4.65 9.86 -4.24
C GLN A 46 4.30 9.09 -2.96
N TYR A 47 3.54 8.03 -3.14
CA TYR A 47 3.09 7.16 -2.06
C TYR A 47 4.01 5.94 -1.93
N ARG A 48 4.39 5.62 -0.70
CA ARG A 48 5.21 4.45 -0.37
C ARG A 48 4.64 3.75 0.85
N ILE A 49 4.68 2.43 0.87
CA ILE A 49 4.38 1.64 2.07
C ILE A 49 5.63 1.51 2.90
N VAL A 50 5.46 1.64 4.22
CA VAL A 50 6.52 1.41 5.20
C VAL A 50 6.18 0.16 5.99
N THR A 51 7.16 -0.73 6.09
CA THR A 51 7.05 -2.00 6.82
C THR A 51 8.30 -2.22 7.65
N TYR A 52 8.17 -2.98 8.73
CA TYR A 52 9.34 -3.47 9.46
C TYR A 52 10.12 -4.48 8.60
N ASP A 53 11.39 -4.22 8.38
CA ASP A 53 12.30 -5.19 7.79
C ASP A 53 12.74 -6.17 8.87
N ILE A 54 12.06 -7.32 8.90
CA ILE A 54 12.41 -8.44 9.78
C ILE A 54 13.71 -9.17 9.38
N GLY A 55 14.39 -8.73 8.29
CA GLY A 55 15.64 -9.31 7.80
C GLY A 55 16.90 -8.63 8.33
N ALA A 56 16.79 -7.42 8.88
CA ALA A 56 17.91 -6.57 9.23
C ALA A 56 18.45 -6.76 10.67
N GLY A 57 18.73 -7.99 11.10
CA GLY A 57 19.49 -8.25 12.35
C GLY A 57 18.98 -7.49 13.60
N ASP A 58 19.92 -6.96 14.40
CA ASP A 58 19.68 -6.31 15.71
C ASP A 58 19.15 -4.86 15.62
N SER A 59 18.90 -4.35 14.41
CA SER A 59 18.49 -2.95 14.20
C SER A 59 17.13 -2.88 13.49
N PRO A 60 16.14 -2.16 14.05
CA PRO A 60 14.84 -1.99 13.41
C PRO A 60 15.02 -1.18 12.12
N SER A 61 15.16 -1.88 11.00
CA SER A 61 15.28 -1.26 9.70
C SER A 61 13.89 -1.14 9.10
N LEU A 62 13.57 0.05 8.60
CA LEU A 62 12.32 0.31 7.91
C LEU A 62 12.51 0.03 6.43
N ASN A 63 11.62 -0.77 5.87
CA ASN A 63 11.59 -1.04 4.45
C ASN A 63 10.52 -0.17 3.79
N TYR A 64 10.96 0.61 2.79
CA TYR A 64 10.13 1.54 2.03
C TYR A 64 9.89 0.95 0.65
N MET A 65 8.65 0.54 0.37
CA MET A 65 8.26 0.04 -0.94
C MET A 65 7.44 1.09 -1.68
N PRO A 66 7.87 1.56 -2.86
CA PRO A 66 7.03 2.43 -3.68
C PRO A 66 5.77 1.68 -4.08
N ILE A 67 4.61 2.35 -3.99
CA ILE A 67 3.33 1.78 -4.39
C ILE A 67 2.75 2.57 -5.55
N LYS A 68 2.10 1.86 -6.47
CA LYS A 68 1.45 2.47 -7.62
C LYS A 68 -0.01 2.79 -7.28
N GLY A 69 -0.48 3.91 -7.82
CA GLY A 69 -1.89 4.28 -7.74
C GLY A 69 -2.67 3.65 -8.87
N LEU A 70 -3.83 3.08 -8.54
CA LEU A 70 -4.81 2.62 -9.51
C LEU A 70 -6.17 3.28 -9.24
N LYS A 71 -6.97 3.41 -10.29
CA LYS A 71 -8.31 3.98 -10.16
C LYS A 71 -9.21 2.99 -9.43
N VAL A 72 -10.21 3.50 -8.71
CA VAL A 72 -11.25 2.66 -8.09
C VAL A 72 -12.02 1.83 -9.11
N THR A 73 -12.10 2.30 -10.36
CA THR A 73 -12.70 1.59 -11.49
C THR A 73 -11.81 0.49 -12.08
N SER A 74 -10.57 0.36 -11.61
CA SER A 74 -9.67 -0.72 -12.04
C SER A 74 -10.15 -2.08 -11.53
N THR A 75 -9.75 -3.11 -12.27
CA THR A 75 -10.07 -4.50 -11.96
C THR A 75 -8.99 -5.14 -11.12
N LEU A 76 -9.33 -6.20 -10.38
CA LEU A 76 -8.34 -6.97 -9.64
C LEU A 76 -7.27 -7.61 -10.53
N SER A 77 -7.61 -7.91 -11.79
CA SER A 77 -6.67 -8.43 -12.78
C SER A 77 -5.56 -7.43 -13.10
N GLU A 78 -5.87 -6.13 -13.16
CA GLU A 78 -4.85 -5.09 -13.37
C GLU A 78 -3.92 -4.99 -12.17
N VAL A 79 -4.46 -5.02 -10.94
CA VAL A 79 -3.64 -5.06 -9.72
C VAL A 79 -2.77 -6.32 -9.70
N TRP A 80 -3.33 -7.46 -10.10
CA TRP A 80 -2.61 -8.72 -10.18
C TRP A 80 -1.44 -8.62 -11.14
N ASP A 81 -1.62 -8.06 -12.34
CA ASP A 81 -0.55 -7.90 -13.31
C ASP A 81 0.63 -7.11 -12.71
N GLU A 82 0.32 -6.00 -12.03
CA GLU A 82 1.31 -5.15 -11.35
C GLU A 82 2.05 -5.87 -10.20
N LEU A 83 1.34 -6.63 -9.37
CA LEU A 83 1.91 -7.25 -8.17
C LEU A 83 2.46 -8.67 -8.40
N SER A 84 2.02 -9.37 -9.44
CA SER A 84 2.35 -10.78 -9.70
C SER A 84 3.84 -11.01 -9.94
N GLY A 85 4.54 -10.02 -10.49
CA GLY A 85 5.97 -10.09 -10.75
C GLY A 85 6.80 -10.25 -9.47
N GLN A 86 6.47 -9.49 -8.43
CA GLN A 86 7.17 -9.57 -7.15
C GLN A 86 6.49 -10.48 -6.13
N ARG A 87 5.22 -10.86 -6.37
CA ARG A 87 4.36 -11.61 -5.44
C ARG A 87 4.31 -10.99 -4.03
N ARG A 88 4.53 -9.68 -3.95
CA ARG A 88 4.59 -8.87 -2.74
C ARG A 88 4.36 -7.40 -3.10
N GLY A 89 4.04 -6.61 -2.09
CA GLY A 89 3.74 -5.19 -2.25
C GLY A 89 2.24 -4.90 -2.23
N ALA A 90 1.90 -3.67 -2.57
CA ALA A 90 0.53 -3.21 -2.65
C ALA A 90 0.40 -2.07 -3.66
N VAL A 91 -0.84 -1.77 -4.00
CA VAL A 91 -1.24 -0.58 -4.75
C VAL A 91 -2.19 0.23 -3.89
N TYR A 92 -2.20 1.55 -4.07
CA TYR A 92 -3.27 2.36 -3.50
C TYR A 92 -4.34 2.60 -4.56
N ILE A 93 -5.57 2.75 -4.10
CA ILE A 93 -6.75 2.99 -4.91
C ILE A 93 -7.18 4.42 -4.70
N PHE A 94 -7.41 5.16 -5.77
CA PHE A 94 -7.91 6.53 -5.75
C PHE A 94 -9.18 6.66 -6.61
N ASP A 95 -10.13 7.47 -6.17
CA ASP A 95 -11.40 7.71 -6.87
C ASP A 95 -11.32 8.96 -7.78
N GLN A 96 -10.73 10.04 -7.28
CA GLN A 96 -10.65 11.33 -7.98
C GLN A 96 -9.23 11.65 -8.47
N ASP A 97 -9.13 12.57 -9.44
CA ASP A 97 -7.86 13.08 -9.98
C ASP A 97 -6.95 13.73 -8.92
N ASN A 98 -7.49 14.03 -7.72
CA ASN A 98 -6.73 14.57 -6.59
C ASN A 98 -5.70 13.57 -6.01
N GLY A 99 -5.72 12.30 -6.44
CA GLY A 99 -4.66 11.33 -6.16
C GLY A 99 -4.60 10.81 -4.72
N GLU A 100 -5.52 11.23 -3.86
CA GLU A 100 -5.57 10.78 -2.48
C GLU A 100 -5.96 9.29 -2.40
N PRO A 101 -5.22 8.48 -1.65
CA PRO A 101 -5.56 7.08 -1.48
C PRO A 101 -6.88 6.99 -0.70
N CYS A 102 -7.86 6.32 -1.27
CA CYS A 102 -9.14 5.96 -0.65
C CYS A 102 -9.12 4.52 -0.12
N GLY A 103 -8.29 3.67 -0.71
CA GLY A 103 -8.09 2.29 -0.27
C GLY A 103 -6.72 1.76 -0.66
N ILE A 104 -6.39 0.58 -0.15
CA ILE A 104 -5.17 -0.16 -0.46
C ILE A 104 -5.54 -1.56 -0.90
N VAL A 105 -4.85 -2.07 -1.91
CA VAL A 105 -4.96 -3.47 -2.29
C VAL A 105 -3.57 -4.09 -2.21
N THR A 106 -3.38 -4.96 -1.21
CA THR A 106 -2.15 -5.72 -1.04
C THR A 106 -2.18 -7.00 -1.87
N TRP A 107 -1.01 -7.58 -2.14
CA TRP A 107 -0.90 -8.86 -2.84
C TRP A 107 -1.78 -9.97 -2.20
N GLU A 108 -1.84 -10.00 -0.87
CA GLU A 108 -2.68 -10.97 -0.16
C GLU A 108 -4.17 -10.79 -0.45
N ILE A 109 -4.65 -9.54 -0.52
CA ILE A 109 -6.05 -9.25 -0.86
C ILE A 109 -6.37 -9.75 -2.27
N VAL A 110 -5.53 -9.41 -3.26
CA VAL A 110 -5.73 -9.86 -4.64
C VAL A 110 -5.74 -11.38 -4.71
N ARG A 111 -4.75 -12.03 -4.08
CA ARG A 111 -4.64 -13.49 -4.06
C ARG A 111 -5.86 -14.14 -3.45
N ARG A 112 -6.35 -13.64 -2.30
CA ARG A 112 -7.56 -14.17 -1.63
C ARG A 112 -8.82 -13.93 -2.48
N ALA A 113 -8.94 -12.76 -3.10
CA ALA A 113 -10.06 -12.43 -3.96
C ALA A 113 -10.12 -13.36 -5.19
N LEU A 114 -8.99 -13.56 -5.88
CA LEU A 114 -8.89 -14.48 -7.01
C LEU A 114 -9.14 -15.95 -6.61
N GLN A 115 -8.63 -16.38 -5.45
CA GLN A 115 -8.92 -17.71 -4.91
C GLN A 115 -10.41 -17.91 -4.66
N ARG A 116 -11.12 -16.86 -4.23
CA ARG A 116 -12.57 -16.90 -3.99
C ARG A 116 -13.39 -16.91 -5.29
N GLU A 117 -12.91 -16.31 -6.37
CA GLU A 117 -13.58 -16.36 -7.68
C GLU A 117 -13.44 -17.73 -8.36
N LEU A 118 -12.42 -18.52 -7.99
CA LEU A 118 -12.14 -19.86 -8.55
C LEU A 118 -12.78 -21.02 -7.77
N ALA A 119 -13.39 -20.75 -6.61
CA ALA A 119 -13.98 -21.75 -5.71
C ALA A 119 -15.52 -21.75 -5.81
#